data_AF-A0A950N8Y0-F1
#
_entry.id   AF-A0A950N8Y0-F1
#
_cell.length_a   1.000
_cell.length_b   1.000
_cell.length_c   1.000
_cell.angle_alpha   90.00
_cell.angle_beta   90.00
_cell.angle_gamma   90.00
#
_symmetry.space_group_name_H-M   'P 1'
#
loop_
_entity.id
_entity.type
_entity.pdbx_description
1 polymer ?
#
loop_
_entity_poly.entity_id
_entity_poly.type
_entity_poly.pdbx_seq_one_letter_code
_entity_poly.pdbx_strand_id
1 'polypeptide(L)'
;MARVVAIMAVVAAAVAFAASSGPALAIANPASVFCIQSGGTELVLRDASGGEVGICVLPGGEMVEEWAFFRAHSPPPASPR
;
A
#
# COMPACT_ATOMS: atom_id res chain seq x y z
N MET A 1 33.59 -9.82 36.31
CA MET A 1 32.75 -10.80 35.59
C MET A 1 31.26 -10.44 35.63
N ALA A 2 30.67 -10.14 36.80
CA ALA A 2 29.25 -9.73 36.93
C ALA A 2 28.84 -8.52 36.04
N ARG A 3 29.74 -7.55 35.84
CA ARG A 3 29.49 -6.37 34.97
C ARG A 3 29.42 -6.71 33.48
N VAL A 4 30.19 -7.70 33.02
CA VAL A 4 30.17 -8.15 31.62
C VAL A 4 28.89 -8.94 31.33
N VAL A 5 28.46 -9.79 32.27
CA VAL A 5 27.18 -10.53 32.19
C VAL A 5 25.98 -9.58 32.16
N ALA A 6 25.99 -8.52 32.98
CA ALA A 6 24.92 -7.51 32.99
C ALA A 6 24.83 -6.71 31.67
N ILE A 7 25.97 -6.35 31.08
CA ILE A 7 26.00 -5.64 29.78
C ILE A 7 25.47 -6.54 28.65
N MET A 8 25.84 -7.83 28.63
CA MET A 8 25.37 -8.78 27.61
C MET A 8 23.86 -9.06 27.71
N ALA A 9 23.30 -9.08 28.92
CA ALA A 9 21.86 -9.26 29.13
C ALA A 9 21.03 -8.04 28.65
N VAL A 10 21.54 -6.82 28.84
CA VAL A 10 20.88 -5.59 28.37
C VAL A 10 20.89 -5.50 26.83
N VAL A 11 22.00 -5.91 26.19
CA VAL A 11 22.10 -5.94 24.71
C VAL A 11 21.13 -6.96 24.11
N ALA A 12 20.98 -8.14 24.69
CA ALA A 12 20.04 -9.16 24.20
C ALA A 12 18.56 -8.71 24.30
N ALA A 13 18.19 -8.00 25.36
CA ALA A 13 16.83 -7.48 25.52
C ALA A 13 16.49 -6.36 24.53
N ALA A 14 17.46 -5.52 24.16
CA ALA A 14 17.27 -4.45 23.16
C ALA A 14 17.06 -5.00 21.74
N VAL A 15 17.73 -6.10 21.39
CA VAL A 15 17.58 -6.75 20.06
C VAL A 15 16.19 -7.39 19.90
N ALA A 16 15.61 -7.93 20.97
CA ALA A 16 14.28 -8.55 20.92
C ALA A 16 13.13 -7.53 20.74
N PHE A 17 13.31 -6.28 21.18
CA PHE A 17 12.28 -5.23 21.09
C PHE A 17 12.16 -4.63 19.68
N ALA A 18 13.21 -4.69 18.87
CA ALA A 18 13.23 -4.12 17.51
C ALA A 18 12.56 -5.03 16.45
N ALA A 19 12.27 -6.29 16.78
CA ALA A 19 11.81 -7.31 15.82
C ALA A 19 10.28 -7.50 15.77
N SER A 20 9.50 -6.66 16.46
CA SER A 20 8.05 -6.84 16.63
C SER A 20 7.17 -6.11 15.60
N SER A 21 7.73 -5.63 14.49
CA SER A 21 6.92 -5.23 13.33
C SER A 21 6.44 -6.48 12.58
N GLY A 22 5.29 -7.01 13.01
CA GLY A 22 4.57 -8.01 12.20
C GLY A 22 4.33 -7.48 10.78
N PRO A 23 4.13 -8.37 9.78
CA PRO A 23 3.90 -7.93 8.41
C PRO A 23 2.72 -6.97 8.37
N ALA A 24 2.97 -5.73 7.93
CA ALA A 24 1.90 -4.80 7.63
C ALA A 24 1.03 -5.42 6.55
N LEU A 25 -0.24 -5.70 6.87
CA LEU A 25 -1.22 -6.14 5.88
C LEU A 25 -1.47 -4.95 4.94
N ALA A 26 -0.83 -4.97 3.78
CA ALA A 26 -1.13 -4.01 2.73
C ALA A 26 -2.47 -4.39 2.10
N ILE A 27 -3.50 -3.59 2.36
CA ILE A 27 -4.79 -3.69 1.66
C ILE A 27 -4.60 -3.06 0.28
N ALA A 28 -4.92 -3.81 -0.78
CA ALA A 28 -4.86 -3.28 -2.14
C ALA A 28 -5.84 -2.11 -2.32
N ASN A 29 -5.41 -1.09 -3.06
CA ASN A 29 -6.26 0.03 -3.42
C ASN A 29 -7.37 -0.45 -4.40
N PRO A 30 -8.66 -0.31 -4.06
CA PRO A 30 -9.76 -0.73 -4.93
C PRO A 30 -9.74 -0.09 -6.32
N ALA A 31 -9.30 1.18 -6.42
CA ALA A 31 -9.21 1.88 -7.70
C ALA A 31 -8.11 1.28 -8.58
N SER A 32 -6.92 1.03 -8.03
CA SER A 32 -5.82 0.32 -8.71
C SER A 32 -6.24 -1.07 -9.18
N VAL A 33 -6.91 -1.84 -8.32
CA VAL A 33 -7.43 -3.18 -8.66
C VAL A 33 -8.43 -3.09 -9.82
N PHE A 34 -9.34 -2.13 -9.77
CA PHE A 34 -10.34 -1.93 -10.82
C PHE A 34 -9.71 -1.50 -12.15
N CYS A 35 -8.67 -0.65 -12.13
CA CYS A 35 -7.91 -0.28 -13.31
C CYS A 35 -7.33 -1.51 -14.01
N ILE A 36 -6.64 -2.37 -13.26
CA ILE A 36 -6.02 -3.60 -13.78
C ILE A 36 -7.09 -4.58 -14.30
N GLN A 37 -8.19 -4.75 -13.55
CA GLN A 37 -9.30 -5.61 -13.98
C GLN A 37 -10.01 -5.10 -15.24
N SER A 38 -9.98 -3.79 -15.48
CA SER A 38 -10.51 -3.16 -16.70
C SER A 38 -9.55 -3.27 -17.89
N GLY A 39 -8.43 -3.99 -17.74
CA GLY A 39 -7.38 -4.13 -18.75
C GLY A 39 -6.42 -2.95 -18.83
N GLY A 40 -6.51 -2.00 -17.90
CA GLY A 40 -5.60 -0.87 -17.81
C GLY A 40 -4.28 -1.19 -17.11
N THR A 41 -3.36 -0.25 -17.15
CA THR A 41 -2.11 -0.25 -16.38
C THR A 41 -2.11 0.92 -15.41
N GLU A 42 -1.73 0.67 -14.16
CA GLU A 42 -1.60 1.72 -13.15
C GLU A 42 -0.27 2.48 -13.30
N LEU A 43 -0.33 3.80 -13.18
CA LEU A 43 0.81 4.69 -13.07
C LEU A 43 0.62 5.59 -11.84
N VAL A 44 1.58 5.57 -10.92
CA VAL A 44 1.56 6.46 -9.75
C VAL A 44 2.44 7.67 -10.01
N LEU A 45 1.83 8.85 -10.03
CA LEU A 45 2.53 10.13 -10.12
C LEU A 45 2.81 10.66 -8.71
N ARG A 46 4.01 11.19 -8.50
CA ARG A 46 4.44 11.77 -7.22
C ARG A 46 4.80 13.24 -7.40
N ASP A 47 4.29 14.10 -6.53
CA ASP A 47 4.67 15.51 -6.50
C ASP A 47 5.93 15.76 -5.64
N ALA A 48 6.42 17.00 -5.66
CA ALA A 48 7.61 17.40 -4.90
C ALA A 48 7.40 17.39 -3.37
N SER A 49 6.15 17.39 -2.91
CA SER A 49 5.76 17.26 -1.50
C SER A 49 5.56 15.80 -1.07
N GLY A 50 5.68 14.85 -2.00
CA GLY A 50 5.48 13.42 -1.76
C GLY A 50 4.03 12.95 -1.88
N GLY A 51 3.10 13.80 -2.34
CA GLY A 51 1.73 13.42 -2.65
C GLY A 51 1.69 12.46 -3.83
N GLU A 52 0.79 11.48 -3.79
CA GLU A 52 0.61 10.46 -4.83
C GLU A 52 -0.75 10.62 -5.52
N VAL A 53 -0.77 10.48 -6.85
CA VAL A 53 -1.99 10.38 -7.65
C VAL A 53 -1.89 9.16 -8.55
N GLY A 54 -2.87 8.27 -8.46
CA GLY A 54 -2.98 7.10 -9.33
C GLY A 54 -3.64 7.45 -10.65
N ILE A 55 -3.03 7.04 -11.75
CA ILE A 55 -3.53 7.19 -13.11
C ILE A 55 -3.74 5.79 -13.69
N CYS A 56 -4.93 5.55 -14.23
CA CYS A 56 -5.21 4.38 -15.04
C CYS A 56 -4.97 4.68 -16.51
N VAL A 57 -4.03 3.95 -17.12
CA VAL A 57 -3.79 3.95 -18.57
C VAL A 57 -4.63 2.85 -19.19
N LEU A 58 -5.72 3.21 -19.86
CA LEU A 58 -6.65 2.28 -20.48
C LEU A 58 -6.06 1.64 -21.76
N PRO A 59 -6.59 0.51 -22.26
CA PRO A 59 -6.08 -0.17 -23.47
C PRO A 59 -6.00 0.72 -24.73
N GLY A 60 -6.83 1.76 -24.81
CA GLY A 60 -6.80 2.76 -25.90
C GLY A 60 -5.72 3.83 -25.74
N GLY A 61 -4.93 3.81 -24.67
CA GLY A 61 -3.95 4.84 -24.31
C GLY A 61 -4.54 6.05 -23.58
N GLU A 62 -5.85 6.06 -23.32
CA GLU A 62 -6.49 7.09 -22.50
C GLU A 62 -5.96 7.03 -21.07
N MET A 63 -5.63 8.20 -20.51
CA MET A 63 -5.13 8.35 -19.15
C MET A 63 -6.20 9.04 -18.31
N VAL A 64 -6.69 8.36 -17.29
CA VAL A 64 -7.73 8.87 -16.37
C VAL A 64 -7.30 8.68 -14.93
N GLU A 65 -7.65 9.60 -14.05
CA GLU A 65 -7.40 9.43 -12.61
C GLU A 65 -8.18 8.22 -12.08
N GLU A 66 -7.49 7.32 -11.35
CA GLU A 66 -8.03 5.98 -11.06
C GLU A 66 -9.28 6.01 -10.18
N TRP A 67 -9.39 6.95 -9.24
CA TRP A 67 -10.55 7.07 -8.37
C TRP A 67 -11.76 7.65 -9.10
N ALA A 68 -11.55 8.59 -10.02
CA ALA A 68 -12.57 9.11 -10.91
C ALA A 68 -13.11 8.00 -11.81
N PHE A 69 -12.21 7.19 -12.40
CA PHE A 69 -12.60 6.05 -13.21
C PHE A 69 -13.37 5.00 -12.41
N PHE A 70 -12.86 4.64 -11.22
CA PHE A 70 -13.51 3.69 -10.32
C PHE A 70 -14.93 4.13 -9.95
N ARG A 71 -15.13 5.35 -9.43
CA ARG A 71 -16.46 5.83 -9.02
C ARG A 71 -17.46 5.91 -10.17
N ALA A 72 -16.99 6.17 -11.39
CA ALA A 72 -17.85 6.28 -12.56
C ALA A 72 -18.30 4.93 -13.12
N HIS A 73 -17.51 3.87 -12.94
CA HIS A 73 -17.73 2.59 -13.64
C HIS A 73 -17.82 1.36 -12.73
N SER A 74 -17.43 1.47 -11.46
CA SER A 74 -17.55 0.38 -10.52
C SER A 74 -19.03 0.07 -10.27
N PRO A 75 -19.45 -1.20 -10.25
CA PRO A 75 -20.79 -1.56 -9.80
C PRO A 75 -20.98 -1.09 -8.36
N PRO A 76 -22.23 -0.74 -7.96
CA PRO A 76 -22.52 -0.40 -6.58
C PRO A 76 -22.13 -1.58 -5.68
N PRO A 77 -21.69 -1.32 -4.43
CA PRO A 77 -21.35 -2.39 -3.50
C PRO A 77 -22.54 -3.34 -3.38
N ALA A 78 -22.28 -4.64 -3.52
CA ALA A 78 -23.32 -5.65 -3.37
C ALA A 78 -23.90 -5.52 -1.95
N SER A 79 -25.21 -5.29 -1.86
CA SER A 79 -25.90 -5.28 -0.56
C SER A 79 -25.74 -6.66 0.07
N PRO A 80 -25.24 -6.79 1.30
CA PRO A 80 -25.32 -8.05 2.03
C PRO A 80 -26.81 -8.28 2.31
N ARG A 81 -27.44 -9.17 1.53
CA ARG A 81 -28.82 -9.57 1.79
C ARG A 81 -28.86 -10.41 3.07
#